data_AF-A0A3P3G2Z3-F1
#
_entry.id   AF-A0A3P3G2Z3-F1
#
_cell.length_a   1.000
_cell.length_b   1.000
_cell.length_c   1.000
_cell.angle_alpha   90.00
_cell.angle_beta   90.00
_cell.angle_gamma   90.00
#
_symmetry.space_group_name_H-M   'P 1'
#
loop_
_entity.id
_entity.type
_entity.pdbx_description
1 polymer ?
#
loop_
_entity_poly.entity_id
_entity_poly.type
_entity_poly.pdbx_seq_one_letter_code
_entity_poly.pdbx_strand_id
1 'polypeptide(L)'
;MAEDRTARPVSGEIMTGTPANAAPERVMFDAPADIVDADYVVLPQFAARSEPTAAPLPPQTPSTPSIEGMGMLRKPEAAPARPASRGGPVFWAAGVGAALVAFWVSGGHALVRQSPFWAASQPASALSISGVTSRIDASGVKPVLFVDGEAANDGARPESLPPLEIRVTDDASNVIRYRLGTSNRSLAPGERFGFSSRLDVPRNGVRAVSVTFAG
;
A
#
# COMPACT_ATOMS: atom_id res chain seq x y z
N MET A 1 12.44 -43.46 -58.69
CA MET A 1 11.20 -42.67 -58.55
C MET A 1 11.07 -42.31 -57.08
N ALA A 2 11.21 -41.03 -56.73
CA ALA A 2 10.95 -40.52 -55.39
C ALA A 2 10.54 -39.04 -55.55
N GLU A 3 9.24 -38.77 -55.55
CA GLU A 3 8.71 -37.41 -55.61
C GLU A 3 8.88 -36.70 -54.26
N ASP A 4 9.57 -35.57 -54.31
CA ASP A 4 9.81 -34.63 -53.22
C ASP A 4 8.53 -33.79 -52.98
N ARG A 5 7.84 -34.01 -51.86
CA ARG A 5 6.61 -33.28 -51.49
C ARG A 5 6.98 -32.01 -50.73
N THR A 6 7.30 -30.95 -51.47
CA THR A 6 7.40 -29.59 -50.92
C THR A 6 6.00 -29.00 -50.75
N ALA A 7 5.62 -28.70 -49.51
CA ALA A 7 4.39 -27.98 -49.18
C ALA A 7 4.47 -26.55 -49.77
N ARG A 8 3.47 -26.17 -50.58
CA ARG A 8 3.39 -24.84 -51.17
C ARG A 8 2.92 -23.82 -50.12
N PRO A 9 3.61 -22.67 -49.94
CA PRO A 9 3.10 -21.60 -49.11
C PRO A 9 1.93 -20.91 -49.83
N VAL A 10 0.82 -20.74 -49.10
CA VAL A 10 -0.35 -19.99 -49.56
C VAL A 10 -0.29 -18.60 -48.94
N SER A 11 -0.13 -17.57 -49.77
CA SER A 11 -0.32 -16.18 -49.35
C SER A 11 -1.81 -15.88 -49.26
N GLY A 12 -2.32 -15.69 -48.04
CA GLY A 12 -3.64 -15.13 -47.80
C GLY A 12 -3.55 -13.62 -47.64
N GLU A 13 -4.23 -12.87 -48.51
CA GLU A 13 -4.48 -11.44 -48.37
C GLU A 13 -5.45 -11.19 -47.18
N ILE A 14 -5.05 -10.37 -46.21
CA ILE A 14 -5.93 -9.94 -45.11
C ILE A 14 -6.52 -8.58 -45.47
N MET A 15 -7.74 -8.61 -46.01
CA MET A 15 -8.53 -7.42 -46.28
C MET A 15 -8.97 -6.81 -44.95
N THR A 16 -8.26 -5.79 -44.49
CA THR A 16 -8.61 -5.05 -43.27
C THR A 16 -9.72 -4.08 -43.61
N GLY A 17 -10.96 -4.49 -43.34
CA GLY A 17 -12.11 -3.59 -43.39
C GLY A 17 -11.95 -2.44 -42.40
N THR A 18 -12.23 -1.22 -42.87
CA THR A 18 -12.26 0.02 -42.09
C THR A 18 -13.09 -0.15 -40.80
N PRO A 19 -12.53 0.08 -39.60
CA PRO A 19 -13.34 0.24 -38.41
C PRO A 19 -13.99 1.62 -38.44
N ALA A 20 -15.22 1.69 -38.95
CA ALA A 20 -16.15 2.74 -38.57
C ALA A 20 -16.60 2.44 -37.13
N ASN A 21 -15.85 2.93 -36.15
CA ASN A 21 -16.31 2.93 -34.76
C ASN A 21 -16.57 4.36 -34.31
N ALA A 22 -17.86 4.55 -34.00
CA ALA A 22 -18.42 5.71 -33.34
C ALA A 22 -17.62 6.04 -32.09
N ALA A 23 -17.24 7.31 -31.97
CA ALA A 23 -16.80 7.86 -30.71
C ALA A 23 -17.98 7.85 -29.72
N PRO A 24 -17.81 7.35 -28.48
CA PRO A 24 -18.69 7.79 -27.42
C PRO A 24 -18.34 9.26 -27.16
N GLU A 25 -19.30 10.12 -27.45
CA GLU A 25 -19.36 11.49 -26.99
C GLU A 25 -19.01 11.49 -25.49
N ARG A 26 -17.79 11.94 -25.18
CA ARG A 26 -17.50 12.40 -23.82
C ARG A 26 -18.49 13.52 -23.58
N VAL A 27 -19.43 13.31 -22.67
CA VAL A 27 -20.16 14.40 -22.04
C VAL A 27 -19.09 15.29 -21.43
N MET A 28 -18.73 16.31 -22.18
CA MET A 28 -17.97 17.45 -21.73
C MET A 28 -18.88 18.08 -20.69
N PHE A 29 -18.53 17.95 -19.40
CA PHE A 29 -19.02 18.91 -18.41
C PHE A 29 -18.33 20.25 -18.73
N ASP A 30 -18.76 20.86 -19.83
CA ASP A 30 -18.48 22.25 -20.18
C ASP A 30 -19.61 23.09 -19.59
N ALA A 31 -19.56 23.20 -18.27
CA ALA A 31 -20.18 24.29 -17.57
C ALA A 31 -19.08 24.87 -16.69
N PRO A 32 -18.72 26.16 -16.83
CA PRO A 32 -17.94 26.80 -15.79
C PRO A 32 -18.78 26.69 -14.52
N ALA A 33 -18.31 25.91 -13.54
CA ALA A 33 -18.83 26.04 -12.20
C ALA A 33 -18.70 27.51 -11.85
N ASP A 34 -19.83 28.17 -11.61
CA ASP A 34 -19.90 29.55 -11.15
C ASP A 34 -19.28 29.56 -9.74
N ILE A 35 -17.95 29.75 -9.69
CA ILE A 35 -17.18 29.82 -8.46
C ILE A 35 -17.37 31.25 -7.95
N VAL A 36 -18.32 31.40 -7.03
CA VAL A 36 -18.54 32.65 -6.29
C VAL A 36 -17.57 32.69 -5.13
N ASP A 37 -16.74 33.75 -5.08
CA ASP A 37 -15.83 34.00 -3.97
C ASP A 37 -16.65 34.34 -2.71
N ALA A 38 -16.31 33.73 -1.58
CA ALA A 38 -17.04 33.91 -0.34
C ALA A 38 -16.33 34.93 0.55
N ASP A 39 -16.99 36.07 0.79
CA ASP A 39 -16.54 37.05 1.78
C ASP A 39 -16.65 36.45 3.20
N TYR A 40 -15.57 36.54 3.99
CA TYR A 40 -15.58 36.12 5.39
C TYR A 40 -15.64 37.32 6.33
N VAL A 41 -16.41 37.18 7.41
CA VAL A 41 -16.44 38.14 8.51
C VAL A 41 -15.58 37.59 9.65
N VAL A 42 -14.55 38.32 10.02
CA VAL A 42 -13.72 38.01 11.19
C VAL A 42 -14.48 38.40 12.45
N LEU A 43 -14.94 37.40 13.21
CA LEU A 43 -15.46 37.64 14.55
C LEU A 43 -14.30 38.03 15.47
N PRO A 44 -14.44 39.07 16.31
CA PRO A 44 -13.44 39.39 17.30
C PRO A 44 -13.27 38.17 18.22
N GLN A 45 -12.03 37.68 18.29
CA GLN A 45 -11.64 36.72 19.31
C GLN A 45 -11.98 37.31 20.67
N PHE A 46 -12.94 36.71 21.39
CA PHE A 46 -13.11 36.99 22.80
C PHE A 46 -11.87 36.44 23.48
N ALA A 47 -10.87 37.31 23.66
CA ALA A 47 -9.75 37.04 24.52
C ALA A 47 -10.32 36.58 25.86
N ALA A 48 -10.11 35.30 26.18
CA ALA A 48 -10.07 34.88 27.56
C ALA A 48 -9.14 35.88 28.25
N ARG A 49 -9.74 36.64 29.18
CA ARG A 49 -9.12 37.70 29.94
C ARG A 49 -7.93 37.11 30.70
N SER A 50 -6.78 37.09 30.05
CA SER A 50 -5.48 36.97 30.70
C SER A 50 -5.11 38.34 31.24
N GLU A 51 -4.76 38.33 32.52
CA GLU A 51 -4.57 39.45 33.43
C GLU A 51 -3.80 40.67 32.88
N PRO A 52 -4.09 41.87 33.44
CA PRO A 52 -3.36 43.07 33.13
C PRO A 52 -1.96 43.07 33.77
N THR A 53 -0.96 43.35 32.95
CA THR A 53 0.35 43.86 33.37
C THR A 53 0.16 45.12 34.22
N ALA A 54 0.59 45.09 35.48
CA ALA A 54 0.81 46.27 36.31
C ALA A 54 2.15 46.16 37.05
N ALA A 55 2.92 47.25 36.99
CA ALA A 55 4.28 47.43 37.53
C ALA A 55 4.35 47.31 39.07
N PRO A 56 5.55 47.10 39.68
CA PRO A 56 5.67 46.89 41.11
C PRO A 56 5.69 48.23 41.88
N LEU A 57 4.78 48.38 42.85
CA LEU A 57 4.88 49.38 43.93
C LEU A 57 4.82 48.70 45.31
N PRO A 58 5.51 49.22 46.33
CA PRO A 58 5.76 48.53 47.59
C PRO A 58 4.51 48.45 48.50
N PRO A 59 4.39 47.41 49.35
CA PRO A 59 3.20 47.19 50.16
C PRO A 59 3.12 48.18 51.34
N GLN A 60 2.10 49.04 51.31
CA GLN A 60 1.63 49.72 52.50
C GLN A 60 0.62 48.83 53.21
N THR A 61 0.98 48.38 54.41
CA THR A 61 0.05 47.75 55.35
C THR A 61 -0.85 48.81 55.99
N PRO A 62 -2.17 48.56 56.06
CA PRO A 62 -2.94 48.95 57.22
C PRO A 62 -3.55 47.73 57.90
N SER A 63 -3.23 47.58 59.18
CA SER A 63 -3.95 46.71 60.11
C SER A 63 -5.40 47.18 60.24
N THR A 64 -6.35 46.27 60.09
CA THR A 64 -7.72 46.44 60.58
C THR A 64 -8.17 45.18 61.32
N PRO A 65 -8.88 45.35 62.44
CA PRO A 65 -9.04 44.33 63.49
C PRO A 65 -9.90 43.13 63.05
N SER A 66 -9.56 41.95 63.55
CA SER A 66 -10.31 40.71 63.30
C SER A 66 -11.67 40.77 63.96
N ILE A 67 -12.73 40.95 63.16
CA ILE A 67 -14.10 40.70 63.58
C ILE A 67 -14.30 39.18 63.59
N GLU A 68 -14.28 38.64 64.81
CA GLU A 68 -14.60 37.25 65.13
C GLU A 68 -16.05 36.96 64.73
N GLY A 69 -16.24 36.28 63.60
CA GLY A 69 -17.58 35.96 63.07
C GLY A 69 -17.63 35.60 61.58
N MET A 70 -16.66 36.04 60.76
CA MET A 70 -16.60 35.69 59.33
C MET A 70 -15.98 34.30 59.02
N GLY A 71 -15.69 33.50 60.04
CA GLY A 71 -15.12 32.15 59.87
C GLY A 71 -16.05 31.15 59.17
N MET A 72 -17.36 31.40 59.17
CA MET A 72 -18.37 30.50 58.59
C MET A 72 -18.63 30.71 57.08
N LEU A 73 -17.98 31.70 56.46
CA LEU A 73 -17.99 31.92 55.00
C LEU A 73 -16.80 31.24 54.30
N ARG A 74 -15.94 30.54 55.04
CA ARG A 74 -14.92 29.68 54.42
C ARG A 74 -15.62 28.48 53.81
N LYS A 75 -15.70 28.51 52.47
CA LYS A 75 -16.01 27.36 51.61
C LYS A 75 -15.30 26.13 52.19
N PRO A 76 -16.01 25.02 52.50
CA PRO A 76 -15.34 23.80 52.89
C PRO A 76 -14.34 23.47 51.78
N GLU A 77 -13.07 23.45 52.14
CA GLU A 77 -11.97 23.10 51.25
C GLU A 77 -12.34 21.77 50.61
N ALA A 78 -12.63 21.82 49.31
CA ALA A 78 -13.05 20.64 48.57
C ALA A 78 -11.97 19.59 48.77
N ALA A 79 -12.33 18.46 49.38
CA ALA A 79 -11.44 17.33 49.54
C ALA A 79 -10.70 17.10 48.21
N PRO A 80 -9.37 17.01 48.22
CA PRO A 80 -8.62 16.91 46.97
C PRO A 80 -9.17 15.73 46.18
N ALA A 81 -9.67 16.01 44.97
CA ALA A 81 -10.08 14.99 44.04
C ALA A 81 -8.94 13.98 43.94
N ARG A 82 -9.24 12.69 44.22
CA ARG A 82 -8.25 11.61 44.13
C ARG A 82 -7.49 11.77 42.82
N PRO A 83 -6.14 11.81 42.83
CA PRO A 83 -5.40 11.88 41.60
C PRO A 83 -5.83 10.70 40.75
N ALA A 84 -6.34 10.98 39.55
CA ALA A 84 -6.58 9.95 38.56
C ALA A 84 -5.26 9.19 38.43
N SER A 85 -5.25 7.93 38.86
CA SER A 85 -4.06 7.10 38.87
C SER A 85 -3.64 6.86 37.43
N ARG A 86 -2.85 7.78 36.87
CA ARG A 86 -2.26 7.65 35.55
C ARG A 86 -1.29 6.49 35.66
N GLY A 87 -1.66 5.36 35.04
CA GLY A 87 -0.83 4.16 35.04
C GLY A 87 0.59 4.53 34.63
N GLY A 88 1.57 4.05 35.40
CA GLY A 88 2.98 4.34 35.15
C GLY A 88 3.43 3.87 33.76
N PRO A 89 4.66 4.24 33.33
CA PRO A 89 5.18 3.89 32.00
C PRO A 89 5.06 2.39 31.65
N VAL A 90 5.13 1.52 32.66
CA VAL A 90 4.97 0.07 32.52
C VAL A 90 3.56 -0.34 32.09
N PHE A 91 2.51 0.32 32.60
CA PHE A 91 1.13 0.05 32.20
C PHE A 91 0.91 0.42 30.73
N TRP A 92 1.45 1.56 30.31
CA TRP A 92 1.42 1.98 28.91
C TRP A 92 2.22 1.03 28.01
N ALA A 93 3.42 0.62 28.42
CA ALA A 93 4.22 -0.34 27.68
C ALA A 93 3.51 -1.69 27.53
N ALA A 94 2.86 -2.18 28.59
CA ALA A 94 2.07 -3.40 28.55
C ALA A 94 0.85 -3.27 27.61
N GLY A 95 0.13 -2.14 27.67
CA GLY A 95 -1.01 -1.87 26.79
C GLY A 95 -0.61 -1.77 25.31
N VAL A 96 0.46 -1.05 25.01
CA VAL A 96 1.02 -0.96 23.65
C VAL A 96 1.50 -2.33 23.17
N GLY A 97 2.18 -3.09 24.02
CA GLY A 97 2.61 -4.46 23.70
C GLY A 97 1.43 -5.39 23.39
N ALA A 98 0.38 -5.34 24.21
CA ALA A 98 -0.83 -6.12 23.98
C ALA A 98 -1.52 -5.73 22.65
N ALA A 99 -1.59 -4.43 22.34
CA ALA A 99 -2.13 -3.96 21.07
C ALA A 99 -1.30 -4.43 19.86
N LEU A 100 0.03 -4.42 19.95
CA LEU A 100 0.90 -4.95 18.90
C LEU A 100 0.70 -6.45 18.69
N VAL A 101 0.61 -7.24 19.77
CA VAL A 101 0.39 -8.68 19.69
C VAL A 101 -0.99 -8.98 19.06
N ALA A 102 -2.03 -8.29 19.49
CA ALA A 102 -3.38 -8.43 18.92
C ALA A 102 -3.40 -8.05 17.43
N PHE A 103 -2.73 -6.95 17.07
CA PHE A 103 -2.56 -6.55 15.66
C PHE A 103 -1.85 -7.64 14.85
N TRP A 104 -0.81 -8.26 15.40
CA TRP A 104 -0.07 -9.33 14.75
C TRP A 104 -0.92 -10.59 14.53
N VAL A 105 -1.65 -11.01 15.57
CA VAL A 105 -2.55 -12.18 15.53
C VAL A 105 -3.75 -11.92 14.59
N SER A 106 -4.24 -10.69 14.49
CA SER A 106 -5.37 -10.31 13.64
C SER A 106 -5.01 -10.17 12.15
N GLY A 107 -3.75 -10.36 11.75
CA GLY A 107 -3.34 -10.31 10.34
C GLY A 107 -2.55 -9.06 9.94
N GLY A 108 -2.00 -8.31 10.90
CA GLY A 108 -1.06 -7.21 10.63
C GLY A 108 0.18 -7.61 9.80
N HIS A 109 0.44 -8.92 9.69
CA HIS A 109 1.46 -9.50 8.83
C HIS A 109 1.26 -9.18 7.33
N ALA A 110 0.05 -8.85 6.89
CA ALA A 110 -0.23 -8.42 5.52
C ALA A 110 0.28 -6.99 5.24
N LEU A 111 0.18 -6.09 6.22
CA LEU A 111 0.64 -4.70 6.11
C LEU A 111 2.16 -4.57 6.22
N VAL A 112 2.82 -5.44 7.00
CA VAL A 112 4.29 -5.42 7.17
C VAL A 112 5.02 -5.73 5.85
N ARG A 113 4.43 -6.59 5.00
CA ARG A 113 4.96 -6.85 3.65
C ARG A 113 4.82 -5.65 2.69
N GLN A 114 3.95 -4.70 3.01
CA GLN A 114 3.77 -3.45 2.26
C GLN A 114 4.53 -2.27 2.89
N SER A 115 5.25 -2.49 4.01
CA SER A 115 6.00 -1.41 4.64
C SER A 115 7.26 -1.08 3.83
N PRO A 116 7.45 0.19 3.42
CA PRO A 116 8.59 0.61 2.61
C PRO A 116 9.93 0.49 3.35
N PHE A 117 9.90 0.25 4.67
CA PHE A 117 11.10 0.04 5.50
C PHE A 117 11.67 -1.38 5.40
N TRP A 118 10.87 -2.37 5.00
CA TRP A 118 11.27 -3.78 4.82
C TRP A 118 11.10 -4.26 3.38
N ALA A 119 10.70 -3.37 2.48
CA ALA A 119 10.91 -3.56 1.06
C ALA A 119 12.43 -3.55 0.85
N ALA A 120 13.04 -4.75 0.83
CA ALA A 120 14.31 -4.95 0.17
C ALA A 120 14.24 -4.15 -1.13
N SER A 121 15.17 -3.21 -1.30
CA SER A 121 15.26 -2.30 -2.44
C SER A 121 14.99 -3.05 -3.74
N GLN A 122 13.71 -3.10 -4.12
CA GLN A 122 13.32 -3.41 -5.47
C GLN A 122 13.92 -2.26 -6.26
N PRO A 123 14.70 -2.54 -7.31
CA PRO A 123 15.10 -1.47 -8.20
C PRO A 123 13.84 -0.70 -8.52
N ALA A 124 13.92 0.63 -8.53
CA ALA A 124 12.86 1.53 -9.00
C ALA A 124 12.65 1.34 -10.51
N SER A 125 12.49 0.09 -10.93
CA SER A 125 12.02 -0.34 -12.21
C SER A 125 10.55 -0.02 -12.22
N ALA A 126 10.14 0.66 -13.27
CA ALA A 126 8.73 0.89 -13.52
C ALA A 126 7.98 -0.41 -13.82
N LEU A 127 8.69 -1.54 -13.89
CA LEU A 127 8.14 -2.83 -14.18
C LEU A 127 7.51 -3.46 -12.93
N SER A 128 6.26 -3.89 -13.05
CA SER A 128 5.53 -4.63 -12.03
C SER A 128 5.14 -6.01 -12.55
N ILE A 129 4.98 -6.97 -11.63
CA ILE A 129 4.46 -8.31 -11.95
C ILE A 129 3.08 -8.42 -11.29
N SER A 130 2.08 -8.78 -12.06
CA SER A 130 0.70 -8.89 -11.61
C SER A 130 -0.01 -10.11 -12.22
N GLY A 131 -1.17 -10.46 -11.67
CA GLY A 131 -1.99 -11.54 -12.22
C GLY A 131 -1.36 -12.93 -12.17
N VAL A 132 -0.40 -13.17 -11.27
CA VAL A 132 0.28 -14.47 -11.18
C VAL A 132 -0.71 -15.53 -10.71
N THR A 133 -0.95 -16.52 -11.55
CA THR A 133 -1.75 -17.70 -11.24
C THR A 133 -0.91 -18.95 -11.44
N SER A 134 -1.09 -19.92 -10.55
CA SER A 134 -0.40 -21.20 -10.62
C SER A 134 -1.40 -22.33 -10.52
N ARG A 135 -1.30 -23.31 -11.42
CA ARG A 135 -2.14 -24.51 -11.38
C ARG A 135 -1.32 -25.76 -11.68
N ILE A 136 -1.69 -26.85 -11.03
CA ILE A 136 -1.10 -28.16 -11.29
C ILE A 136 -2.06 -28.94 -12.18
N ASP A 137 -1.55 -29.44 -13.29
CA ASP A 137 -2.24 -30.40 -14.14
C ASP A 137 -1.65 -31.78 -13.93
N ALA A 138 -2.45 -32.69 -13.36
CA ALA A 138 -2.07 -34.08 -13.11
C ALA A 138 -2.76 -35.06 -14.09
N SER A 139 -3.37 -34.55 -15.17
CA SER A 139 -4.08 -35.39 -16.15
C SER A 139 -3.14 -36.23 -17.03
N GLY A 140 -1.88 -35.81 -17.16
CA GLY A 140 -0.86 -36.50 -17.95
C GLY A 140 -0.06 -37.55 -17.17
N VAL A 141 0.85 -38.23 -17.88
CA VAL A 141 1.77 -39.23 -17.30
C VAL A 141 2.71 -38.63 -16.24
N LYS A 142 2.99 -37.33 -16.35
CA LYS A 142 3.72 -36.55 -15.35
C LYS A 142 2.94 -35.29 -15.01
N PRO A 143 2.82 -34.93 -13.72
CA PRO A 143 2.18 -33.70 -13.31
C PRO A 143 3.01 -32.49 -13.75
N VAL A 144 2.34 -31.48 -14.31
CA VAL A 144 2.95 -30.25 -14.81
C VAL A 144 2.39 -29.06 -14.05
N LEU A 145 3.28 -28.19 -13.58
CA LEU A 145 2.93 -26.91 -12.98
C LEU A 145 2.89 -25.84 -14.07
N PHE A 146 1.73 -25.24 -14.25
CA PHE A 146 1.54 -24.07 -15.08
C PHE A 146 1.64 -22.81 -14.21
N VAL A 147 2.42 -21.85 -14.67
CA VAL A 147 2.56 -20.53 -14.05
C VAL A 147 2.29 -19.50 -15.11
N ASP A 148 1.20 -18.76 -14.96
CA ASP A 148 0.81 -17.67 -15.85
C ASP A 148 0.87 -16.35 -15.09
N GLY A 149 1.15 -15.25 -15.77
CA GLY A 149 1.15 -13.92 -15.18
C GLY A 149 1.45 -12.83 -16.19
N GLU A 150 1.46 -11.59 -15.73
CA GLU A 150 1.74 -10.42 -16.55
C GLU A 150 2.85 -9.57 -15.93
N ALA A 151 3.77 -9.10 -16.77
CA ALA A 151 4.67 -8.02 -16.43
C ALA A 151 4.18 -6.74 -17.10
N ALA A 152 4.03 -5.64 -16.37
CA ALA A 152 3.57 -4.36 -16.87
C ALA A 152 4.63 -3.29 -16.67
N ASN A 153 4.70 -2.29 -17.55
CA ASN A 153 5.47 -1.08 -17.31
C ASN A 153 4.55 0.04 -16.84
N ASP A 154 4.57 0.34 -15.54
CA ASP A 154 3.74 1.37 -14.92
C ASP A 154 4.41 2.77 -14.93
N GLY A 155 5.54 2.90 -15.62
CA GLY A 155 6.34 4.12 -15.66
C GLY A 155 6.05 4.98 -16.88
N ALA A 156 6.66 6.17 -16.88
CA ALA A 156 6.48 7.15 -17.95
C ALA A 156 7.41 6.96 -19.15
N ARG A 157 8.31 5.97 -19.13
CA ARG A 157 9.30 5.72 -20.20
C ARG A 157 9.31 4.26 -20.61
N PRO A 158 9.65 3.95 -21.88
CA PRO A 158 9.89 2.58 -22.28
C PRO A 158 11.04 1.95 -21.48
N GLU A 159 10.85 0.73 -21.00
CA GLU A 159 11.85 -0.01 -20.20
C GLU A 159 12.04 -1.42 -20.77
N SER A 160 13.29 -1.90 -20.80
CA SER A 160 13.59 -3.27 -21.26
C SER A 160 13.21 -4.27 -20.18
N LEU A 161 12.37 -5.24 -20.55
CA LEU A 161 11.87 -6.28 -19.66
C LEU A 161 13.00 -7.28 -19.35
N PRO A 162 13.56 -7.31 -18.13
CA PRO A 162 14.58 -8.28 -17.76
C PRO A 162 13.99 -9.70 -17.73
N PRO A 163 14.83 -10.75 -17.78
CA PRO A 163 14.36 -12.12 -17.64
C PRO A 163 13.59 -12.32 -16.33
N LEU A 164 12.66 -13.26 -16.30
CA LEU A 164 11.91 -13.60 -15.09
C LEU A 164 12.54 -14.81 -14.39
N GLU A 165 12.49 -14.83 -13.07
CA GLU A 165 12.83 -15.97 -12.23
C GLU A 165 11.57 -16.48 -11.55
N ILE A 166 11.24 -17.75 -11.78
CA ILE A 166 10.15 -18.46 -11.12
C ILE A 166 10.77 -19.36 -10.07
N ARG A 167 10.40 -19.14 -8.80
CA ARG A 167 10.81 -19.98 -7.67
C ARG A 167 9.64 -20.85 -7.27
N VAL A 168 9.87 -22.16 -7.29
CA VAL A 168 8.91 -23.17 -6.85
C VAL A 168 9.41 -23.73 -5.53
N THR A 169 8.63 -23.56 -4.47
CA THR A 169 8.92 -24.12 -3.14
C THR A 169 8.10 -25.39 -2.96
N ASP A 170 8.75 -26.50 -2.64
CA ASP A 170 8.07 -27.76 -2.33
C ASP A 170 7.59 -27.82 -0.86
N ASP A 171 6.87 -28.88 -0.49
CA ASP A 171 6.38 -29.05 0.89
C ASP A 171 7.51 -29.27 1.90
N ALA A 172 8.67 -29.74 1.43
CA ALA A 172 9.89 -29.89 2.23
C ALA A 172 10.72 -28.58 2.31
N SER A 173 10.18 -27.46 1.82
CA SER A 173 10.83 -26.14 1.78
C SER A 173 12.08 -26.05 0.88
N ASN A 174 12.28 -27.00 -0.03
CA ASN A 174 13.28 -26.89 -1.09
C ASN A 174 12.79 -25.92 -2.16
N VAL A 175 13.68 -25.06 -2.63
CA VAL A 175 13.38 -24.06 -3.66
C VAL A 175 14.07 -24.43 -4.96
N ILE A 176 13.27 -24.68 -6.00
CA ILE A 176 13.74 -24.86 -7.37
C ILE A 176 13.56 -23.54 -8.11
N ARG A 177 14.60 -23.10 -8.84
CA ARG A 177 14.61 -21.84 -9.58
C ARG A 177 14.59 -22.12 -11.08
N TYR A 178 13.65 -21.50 -11.77
CA TYR A 178 13.51 -21.56 -13.22
C TYR A 178 13.67 -20.16 -13.80
N ARG A 179 14.46 -20.02 -14.85
CA ARG A 179 14.67 -18.74 -15.53
C ARG A 179 13.86 -18.73 -16.82
N LEU A 180 13.02 -17.71 -16.98
CA LEU A 180 12.20 -17.50 -18.17
C LEU A 180 12.75 -16.28 -18.93
N GLY A 181 13.22 -16.52 -20.15
CA GLY A 181 13.69 -15.46 -21.03
C GLY A 181 12.55 -14.61 -21.55
N THR A 182 12.68 -13.30 -21.43
CA THR A 182 11.74 -12.29 -21.96
C THR A 182 12.22 -11.66 -23.26
N SER A 183 13.31 -12.20 -23.82
CA SER A 183 14.02 -11.69 -25.00
C SER A 183 14.46 -10.21 -24.87
N ASN A 184 14.55 -9.69 -23.65
CA ASN A 184 14.83 -8.27 -23.36
C ASN A 184 13.92 -7.29 -24.12
N ARG A 185 12.66 -7.70 -24.37
CA ARG A 185 11.67 -6.90 -25.08
C ARG A 185 11.47 -5.56 -24.37
N SER A 186 11.44 -4.46 -25.11
CA SER A 186 11.10 -3.16 -24.55
C SER A 186 9.58 -3.06 -24.38
N LEU A 187 9.13 -2.63 -23.20
CA LEU A 187 7.72 -2.35 -22.91
C LEU A 187 7.51 -0.84 -22.86
N ALA A 188 6.58 -0.33 -23.66
CA ALA A 188 6.15 1.06 -23.60
C ALA A 188 5.44 1.37 -22.27
N PRO A 189 5.29 2.65 -21.89
CA PRO A 189 4.45 3.07 -20.77
C PRO A 189 3.04 2.48 -20.84
N GLY A 190 2.61 1.78 -19.80
CA GLY A 190 1.32 1.08 -19.72
C GLY A 190 1.24 -0.23 -20.50
N GLU A 191 2.29 -0.64 -21.21
CA GLU A 191 2.31 -1.90 -21.95
C GLU A 191 2.43 -3.09 -20.99
N ARG A 192 1.76 -4.19 -21.35
CA ARG A 192 1.77 -5.45 -20.61
C ARG A 192 2.32 -6.58 -21.45
N PHE A 193 3.05 -7.47 -20.79
CA PHE A 193 3.62 -8.69 -21.34
C PHE A 193 3.10 -9.89 -20.56
N GLY A 194 2.24 -10.67 -21.21
CA GLY A 194 1.79 -11.95 -20.67
C GLY A 194 2.90 -12.99 -20.78
N PHE A 195 3.14 -13.73 -19.70
CA PHE A 195 4.03 -14.87 -19.69
C PHE A 195 3.31 -16.12 -19.20
N SER A 196 3.74 -17.26 -19.72
CA SER A 196 3.26 -18.59 -19.33
C SER A 196 4.45 -19.55 -19.29
N SER A 197 4.55 -20.35 -18.24
CA SER A 197 5.61 -21.34 -18.07
C SER A 197 5.05 -22.68 -17.67
N ARG A 198 5.67 -23.75 -18.19
CA ARG A 198 5.37 -25.15 -17.87
C ARG A 198 6.59 -25.72 -17.16
N LEU A 199 6.40 -26.08 -15.90
CA LEU A 199 7.45 -26.55 -15.01
C LEU A 199 7.10 -27.95 -14.53
N ASP A 200 8.11 -28.78 -14.28
CA ASP A 200 7.90 -30.07 -13.65
C ASP A 200 7.52 -29.88 -12.18
N VAL A 201 6.53 -30.63 -11.70
CA VAL A 201 6.14 -30.62 -10.28
C VAL A 201 7.21 -31.33 -9.45
N PRO A 202 7.72 -30.70 -8.36
CA PRO A 202 8.66 -31.36 -7.44
C PRO A 202 8.06 -32.64 -6.85
N ARG A 203 8.91 -33.61 -6.51
CA ARG A 203 8.45 -34.90 -5.93
C ARG A 203 7.63 -34.72 -4.66
N ASN A 204 7.93 -33.69 -3.87
CA ASN A 204 7.24 -33.36 -2.62
C ASN A 204 6.10 -32.35 -2.82
N GLY A 205 5.52 -32.26 -4.02
CA GLY A 205 4.45 -31.30 -4.30
C GLY A 205 4.91 -29.85 -4.44
N VAL A 206 3.96 -28.93 -4.47
CA VAL A 206 4.20 -27.48 -4.56
C VAL A 206 3.48 -26.79 -3.40
N ARG A 207 4.26 -26.15 -2.55
CA ARG A 207 3.76 -25.35 -1.43
C ARG A 207 3.51 -23.90 -1.83
N ALA A 208 4.42 -23.33 -2.61
CA ALA A 208 4.35 -21.94 -3.04
C ALA A 208 5.08 -21.72 -4.37
N VAL A 209 4.58 -20.75 -5.13
CA VAL A 209 5.21 -20.26 -6.35
C VAL A 209 5.38 -18.76 -6.23
N SER A 210 6.56 -18.24 -6.55
CA SER A 210 6.82 -16.80 -6.62
C SER A 210 7.54 -16.45 -7.91
N VAL A 211 7.16 -15.34 -8.53
CA VAL A 211 7.79 -14.83 -9.75
C VAL A 211 8.42 -13.48 -9.46
N THR A 212 9.66 -13.29 -9.90
CA THR A 212 10.42 -12.06 -9.71
C THR A 212 11.20 -11.71 -10.97
N PHE A 213 11.55 -10.45 -11.17
CA PHE A 213 12.54 -10.09 -12.19
C PHE A 213 13.93 -10.63 -11.78
N ALA A 214 14.65 -11.21 -12.73
CA ALA A 214 16.02 -11.65 -12.53
C ALA A 214 16.94 -10.43 -12.57
N GLY A 215 17.59 -10.15 -11.44
CA GLY A 215 18.63 -9.12 -11.30
C GLY A 215 20.02 -9.61 -11.66
#